data_AF-A0A6A6I750-F1
#
_entry.id   AF-A0A6A6I750-F1
#
_cell.length_a   1.000
_cell.length_b   1.000
_cell.length_c   1.000
_cell.angle_alpha   90.00
_cell.angle_beta   90.00
_cell.angle_gamma   90.00
#
_symmetry.space_group_name_H-M   'P 1'
#
loop_
_entity.id
_entity.type
_entity.pdbx_description
1 polymer ?
#
loop_
_entity_poly.entity_id
_entity_poly.type
_entity_poly.pdbx_seq_one_letter_code
_entity_poly.pdbx_strand_id
1 'polypeptide(L)'
;MADATLSLLPVQKADEERKAGCEVVRPTVVLLREYGDERAGWSPVDLPKDYASLEAFGYVLFDKQREGWLLHFHFEGYDIDRCDLKAKRDCWDRGTYFIDTLVSMGALRLIAHFVEKRRGLLKRAPQSPISRAQKRRRENEEEAMSDLAMRDIQAVATEEALPVAEIDMPVSQWKPAAPVYPHGYPPLPRDATYVNWLTDFDSWTKNNAAPGDPITDTGFETRISVAYRRALAHARLIKGKYGIVAGKPCIHCAQAGLVCRVYHPGIGLWNMTADPENQFGRRCAYCRPGIHKSNAACLAHWKAEGGDSHFVRRAWSTS
;
A
#
# COMPACT_ATOMS: atom_id res chain seq x y z
N MET A 1 19.78 -16.39 37.43
CA MET A 1 20.27 -15.26 36.60
C MET A 1 21.59 -15.71 36.00
N ALA A 2 21.59 -16.14 34.74
CA ALA A 2 22.79 -16.52 34.02
C ALA A 2 22.84 -15.64 32.77
N ASP A 3 23.92 -14.89 32.65
CA ASP A 3 24.18 -13.94 31.58
C ASP A 3 24.64 -14.72 30.35
N ALA A 4 23.78 -14.83 29.34
CA ALA A 4 24.07 -15.54 28.10
C ALA A 4 24.40 -14.52 27.00
N THR A 5 25.67 -14.13 26.93
CA THR A 5 26.20 -13.36 25.81
C THR A 5 26.33 -14.30 24.59
N LEU A 6 25.39 -14.24 23.66
CA LEU A 6 25.44 -15.00 22.40
C LEU A 6 26.01 -14.12 21.28
N SER A 7 27.13 -14.59 20.75
CA SER A 7 27.84 -14.04 19.59
C SER A 7 27.03 -14.22 18.31
N LEU A 8 26.89 -13.15 17.53
CA LEU A 8 26.31 -13.18 16.18
C LEU A 8 27.22 -14.02 15.26
N LEU A 9 26.76 -15.20 14.84
CA LEU A 9 27.48 -15.97 13.83
C LEU A 9 27.43 -15.26 12.47
N PRO A 10 28.54 -15.21 11.71
CA PRO A 10 28.61 -14.50 10.45
C PRO A 10 27.84 -15.23 9.33
N VAL A 11 27.06 -14.45 8.59
CA VAL A 11 26.17 -14.80 7.46
C VAL A 11 26.90 -15.41 6.24
N GLN A 12 28.23 -15.56 6.29
CA GLN A 12 29.06 -15.84 5.11
C GLN A 12 29.02 -17.29 4.59
N LYS A 13 28.54 -18.26 5.38
CA LYS A 13 28.58 -19.69 4.97
C LYS A 13 27.39 -20.13 4.10
N ALA A 14 26.35 -19.30 3.97
CA ALA A 14 25.16 -19.62 3.17
C ALA A 14 25.32 -19.32 1.66
N ASP A 15 26.42 -18.68 1.25
CA ASP A 15 26.61 -18.23 -0.13
C ASP A 15 27.24 -19.29 -1.07
N GLU A 16 27.88 -20.34 -0.54
CA GLU A 16 28.57 -21.34 -1.38
C GLU A 16 27.62 -22.44 -1.93
N GLU A 17 26.44 -22.65 -1.35
CA GLU A 17 25.46 -23.64 -1.82
C GLU A 17 24.53 -23.09 -2.95
N ARG A 18 24.71 -21.82 -3.36
CA ARG A 18 23.84 -21.06 -4.29
C ARG A 18 23.74 -21.54 -5.75
N LYS A 19 24.45 -22.60 -6.18
CA LYS A 19 24.67 -22.88 -7.61
C LYS A 19 23.91 -24.05 -8.24
N ALA A 20 23.03 -24.78 -7.54
CA ALA A 20 22.29 -25.87 -8.15
C ALA A 20 20.87 -26.03 -7.59
N GLY A 21 19.87 -25.52 -8.31
CA GLY A 21 18.45 -25.79 -8.02
C GLY A 21 17.79 -24.73 -7.15
N CYS A 22 16.63 -24.25 -7.60
CA CYS A 22 15.85 -23.17 -7.00
C CYS A 22 15.20 -23.63 -5.69
N GLU A 23 15.99 -23.85 -4.63
CA GLU A 23 15.47 -23.98 -3.28
C GLU A 23 15.26 -22.57 -2.72
N VAL A 24 14.02 -22.23 -2.41
CA VAL A 24 13.67 -20.97 -1.75
C VAL A 24 14.28 -21.02 -0.35
N VAL A 25 15.48 -20.44 -0.19
CA VAL A 25 16.11 -20.27 1.12
C VAL A 25 15.19 -19.42 1.98
N ARG A 26 14.54 -20.06 2.96
CA ARG A 26 13.66 -19.38 3.91
C ARG A 26 14.55 -18.81 5.02
N PRO A 27 14.41 -17.52 5.37
CA PRO A 27 15.21 -16.94 6.43
C PRO A 27 15.00 -17.69 7.74
N THR A 28 16.05 -18.09 8.42
CA THR A 28 15.98 -19.05 9.52
C THR A 28 15.46 -18.47 10.85
N VAL A 29 15.06 -17.19 10.91
CA VAL A 29 14.82 -16.55 12.20
C VAL A 29 13.54 -15.70 12.19
N VAL A 30 12.51 -16.21 12.86
CA VAL A 30 11.34 -15.43 13.29
C VAL A 30 11.44 -15.29 14.80
N LEU A 31 11.61 -14.05 15.27
CA LEU A 31 11.42 -13.73 16.67
C LEU A 31 9.92 -13.71 16.95
N LEU A 32 9.48 -14.51 17.91
CA LEU A 32 8.11 -14.52 18.42
C LEU A 32 8.10 -13.98 19.84
N ARG A 33 7.28 -12.95 20.05
CA ARG A 33 7.06 -12.32 21.36
C ARG A 33 5.57 -12.26 21.65
N GLU A 34 5.14 -12.53 22.89
CA GLU A 34 3.74 -12.31 23.28
C GLU A 34 3.48 -10.82 23.48
N TYR A 35 2.32 -10.36 23.03
CA TYR A 35 1.87 -9.00 23.25
C TYR A 35 1.92 -8.62 24.74
N GLY A 36 2.68 -7.58 25.09
CA GLY A 36 2.80 -7.10 26.47
C GLY A 36 3.73 -7.92 27.38
N ASP A 37 4.36 -8.99 26.89
CA ASP A 37 5.41 -9.71 27.62
C ASP A 37 6.79 -9.34 27.04
N GLU A 38 7.75 -8.92 27.86
CA GLU A 38 9.12 -8.63 27.42
C GLU A 38 9.99 -9.86 27.17
N ARG A 39 9.49 -11.05 27.52
CA ARG A 39 10.20 -12.31 27.27
C ARG A 39 10.13 -12.64 25.78
N ALA A 40 11.18 -12.29 25.06
CA ALA A 40 11.39 -12.78 23.70
C ALA A 40 11.93 -14.22 23.74
N GLY A 41 11.21 -15.15 23.12
CA GLY A 41 11.72 -16.49 22.85
C GLY A 41 12.36 -16.52 21.48
N TRP A 42 13.70 -16.65 21.42
CA TRP A 42 14.35 -17.01 20.15
C TRP A 42 14.16 -18.51 19.96
N SER A 43 13.46 -18.89 18.90
CA SER A 43 13.37 -20.29 18.50
C SER A 43 14.36 -20.53 17.36
N PRO A 44 15.41 -21.34 17.55
CA PRO A 44 16.28 -21.79 16.46
C PRO A 44 15.61 -22.86 15.58
N VAL A 45 14.30 -23.05 15.70
CA VAL A 45 13.55 -24.11 15.00
C VAL A 45 13.30 -23.68 13.56
N ASP A 46 13.36 -24.66 12.66
CA ASP A 46 12.91 -24.54 11.28
C ASP A 46 11.61 -23.75 11.21
N LEU A 47 11.60 -22.70 10.39
CA LEU A 47 10.42 -21.86 10.28
C LEU A 47 9.18 -22.70 9.96
N PRO A 48 8.04 -22.40 10.61
CA PRO A 48 6.77 -23.01 10.24
C PRO A 48 6.52 -22.83 8.75
N LYS A 49 6.32 -23.95 8.04
CA LYS A 49 6.23 -23.96 6.57
C LYS A 49 5.00 -23.21 6.04
N ASP A 50 3.97 -23.17 6.87
CA ASP A 50 2.69 -22.53 6.65
C ASP A 50 2.21 -21.84 7.94
N TYR A 51 1.17 -21.04 7.81
CA TYR A 51 0.62 -20.21 8.86
C TYR A 51 -0.11 -21.05 9.91
N ALA A 52 -0.67 -22.20 9.53
CA ALA A 52 -1.30 -23.11 10.47
C ALA A 52 -0.27 -23.70 11.46
N SER A 53 0.91 -24.06 10.94
CA SER A 53 2.05 -24.50 11.73
C SER A 53 2.60 -23.36 12.60
N LEU A 54 2.58 -22.11 12.09
CA LEU A 54 2.96 -20.93 12.87
C LEU A 54 1.99 -20.70 14.05
N GLU A 55 0.68 -20.81 13.81
CA GLU A 55 -0.34 -20.75 14.87
C GLU A 55 -0.13 -21.86 15.90
N ALA A 56 0.04 -23.11 15.46
CA ALA A 56 0.28 -24.24 16.35
C ALA A 56 1.52 -24.03 17.21
N PHE A 57 2.61 -23.56 16.60
CA PHE A 57 3.84 -23.21 17.30
C PHE A 57 3.61 -22.11 18.34
N GLY A 58 2.89 -21.05 18.00
CA GLY A 58 2.57 -19.98 18.95
C GLY A 58 1.76 -20.47 20.16
N TYR A 59 0.75 -21.33 19.95
CA TYR A 59 -0.01 -21.90 21.07
C TYR A 59 0.86 -22.73 22.02
N VAL A 60 1.79 -23.54 21.48
CA VAL A 60 2.72 -24.35 22.28
C VAL A 60 3.73 -23.45 23.00
N LEU A 61 4.32 -22.48 22.30
CA LEU A 61 5.37 -21.62 22.83
C LEU A 61 4.89 -20.78 24.03
N PHE A 62 3.66 -20.29 23.99
CA PHE A 62 3.10 -19.42 25.02
C PHE A 62 2.14 -20.14 25.99
N ASP A 63 2.12 -21.47 25.96
CA ASP A 63 1.28 -22.32 26.83
C ASP A 63 -0.20 -21.88 26.85
N LYS A 64 -0.76 -21.64 25.66
CA LYS A 64 -2.18 -21.25 25.50
C LYS A 64 -2.96 -22.36 24.81
N GLN A 65 -4.18 -22.62 25.30
CA GLN A 65 -5.09 -23.56 24.65
C GLN A 65 -5.91 -22.91 23.53
N ARG A 66 -6.03 -23.61 22.39
CA ARG A 66 -6.73 -23.13 21.20
C ARG A 66 -8.22 -22.89 21.44
N GLU A 67 -8.81 -23.58 22.41
CA GLU A 67 -10.24 -23.50 22.77
C GLU A 67 -10.57 -22.17 23.44
N GLY A 68 -9.64 -21.63 24.23
CA GLY A 68 -9.82 -20.37 24.97
C GLY A 68 -9.38 -19.12 24.22
N TRP A 69 -8.54 -19.26 23.20
CA TRP A 69 -7.83 -18.12 22.61
C TRP A 69 -7.86 -18.13 21.08
N LEU A 70 -8.01 -16.95 20.49
CA LEU A 70 -7.78 -16.68 19.08
C LEU A 70 -6.38 -16.06 18.94
N LEU A 71 -5.47 -16.77 18.30
CA LEU A 71 -4.12 -16.30 18.01
C LEU A 71 -4.06 -15.62 16.64
N HIS A 72 -3.36 -14.51 16.55
CA HIS A 72 -2.91 -13.91 15.28
C HIS A 72 -1.57 -13.22 15.48
N PHE A 73 -0.87 -12.90 14.39
CA PHE A 73 0.46 -12.32 14.45
C PHE A 73 0.49 -10.91 13.87
N HIS A 74 1.24 -10.02 14.52
CA HIS A 74 1.58 -8.68 14.04
C HIS A 74 3.05 -8.62 13.63
N PHE A 75 3.43 -7.67 12.78
CA PHE A 75 4.84 -7.39 12.51
C PHE A 75 5.37 -6.35 13.49
N GLU A 76 6.54 -6.60 14.08
CA GLU A 76 7.23 -5.65 14.95
C GLU A 76 7.57 -4.36 14.17
N GLY A 77 7.31 -3.19 14.78
CA GLY A 77 7.54 -1.88 14.16
C GLY A 77 6.28 -1.20 13.62
N TYR A 78 5.13 -1.85 13.66
CA TYR A 78 3.83 -1.22 13.49
C TYR A 78 3.16 -1.04 14.85
N ASP A 79 2.44 0.08 15.00
CA ASP A 79 1.72 0.48 16.21
C ASP A 79 0.94 -0.71 16.79
N ILE A 80 1.48 -1.29 17.86
CA ILE A 80 1.09 -2.57 18.44
C ILE A 80 -0.37 -2.50 18.92
N ASP A 81 -0.82 -1.31 19.33
CA ASP A 81 -2.19 -1.05 19.77
C ASP A 81 -3.23 -1.14 18.62
N ARG A 82 -2.79 -1.24 17.36
CA ARG A 82 -3.67 -1.41 16.21
C ARG A 82 -3.60 -2.84 15.67
N CYS A 83 -4.68 -3.58 15.91
CA CYS A 83 -4.91 -4.90 15.32
C CYS A 83 -4.98 -4.93 13.77
N ASP A 84 -4.76 -3.81 13.06
CA ASP A 84 -5.04 -3.69 11.63
C ASP A 84 -3.96 -4.32 10.74
N LEU A 85 -2.75 -4.50 11.26
CA LEU A 85 -1.60 -5.01 10.51
C LEU A 85 -1.25 -6.43 10.96
N LYS A 86 -2.14 -7.37 10.60
CA LYS A 86 -1.96 -8.80 10.86
C LYS A 86 -1.22 -9.47 9.72
N ALA A 87 -0.33 -10.40 10.04
CA ALA A 87 0.14 -11.38 9.09
C ALA A 87 -1.06 -12.18 8.56
N LYS A 88 -1.24 -12.20 7.25
CA LYS A 88 -2.35 -12.93 6.61
C LYS A 88 -1.88 -14.32 6.24
N ARG A 89 -2.73 -15.32 6.51
CA ARG A 89 -2.50 -16.72 6.16
C ARG A 89 -2.02 -16.90 4.72
N ASP A 90 -2.80 -16.46 3.74
CA ASP A 90 -2.45 -16.66 2.32
C ASP A 90 -1.17 -15.92 1.88
N CYS A 91 -0.81 -14.83 2.56
CA CYS A 91 0.43 -14.10 2.28
C CYS A 91 1.64 -14.81 2.89
N TRP A 92 1.47 -15.40 4.08
CA TRP A 92 2.49 -16.20 4.73
C TRP A 92 2.78 -17.48 3.95
N ASP A 93 1.74 -18.26 3.63
CA ASP A 93 1.86 -19.57 2.99
C ASP A 93 2.50 -19.49 1.60
N ARG A 94 2.23 -18.40 0.87
CA ARG A 94 2.83 -18.12 -0.44
C ARG A 94 4.21 -17.48 -0.37
N GLY A 95 4.73 -17.25 0.84
CA GLY A 95 6.03 -16.64 1.02
C GLY A 95 6.08 -15.14 0.71
N THR A 96 4.94 -14.43 0.56
CA THR A 96 4.93 -13.04 0.05
C THR A 96 5.59 -12.04 1.00
N TYR A 97 5.73 -12.40 2.28
CA TYR A 97 6.44 -11.60 3.28
C TYR A 97 7.96 -11.81 3.22
N PHE A 98 8.43 -12.94 2.68
CA PHE A 98 9.83 -13.33 2.68
C PHE A 98 10.57 -12.77 1.45
N ILE A 99 10.43 -11.47 1.24
CA ILE A 99 11.25 -10.74 0.25
C ILE A 99 12.54 -10.26 0.93
N ASP A 100 13.67 -10.38 0.23
CA ASP A 100 15.02 -10.09 0.77
C ASP A 100 15.11 -8.75 1.51
N THR A 101 14.38 -7.74 1.04
CA THR A 101 14.32 -6.42 1.69
C THR A 101 13.65 -6.46 3.07
N LEU A 102 12.51 -7.14 3.23
CA LEU A 102 11.85 -7.25 4.54
C LEU A 102 12.67 -8.12 5.51
N VAL A 103 13.31 -9.16 4.99
CA VAL A 103 14.18 -10.06 5.76
C VAL A 103 15.40 -9.31 6.28
N SER A 104 16.14 -8.65 5.38
CA SER A 104 17.38 -7.93 5.72
C SER A 104 17.13 -6.73 6.65
N MET A 105 15.95 -6.11 6.57
CA MET A 105 15.54 -5.03 7.47
C MET A 105 15.06 -5.53 8.85
N GLY A 106 14.98 -6.85 9.07
CA GLY A 106 14.42 -7.42 10.30
C GLY A 106 12.92 -7.15 10.46
N ALA A 107 12.21 -6.82 9.38
CA ALA A 107 10.79 -6.47 9.40
C ALA A 107 9.86 -7.68 9.54
N LEU A 108 10.42 -8.91 9.53
CA LEU A 108 9.68 -10.17 9.72
C LEU A 108 9.63 -10.67 11.17
N ARG A 109 9.88 -9.78 12.12
CA ARG A 109 9.68 -10.11 13.53
C ARG A 109 8.20 -10.12 13.82
N LEU A 110 7.72 -11.21 14.43
CA LEU A 110 6.30 -11.40 14.68
C LEU A 110 5.98 -11.23 16.16
N ILE A 111 4.88 -10.56 16.44
CA ILE A 111 4.30 -10.44 17.78
C ILE A 111 3.03 -11.28 17.79
N ALA A 112 3.04 -12.34 18.60
CA ALA A 112 1.88 -13.18 18.84
C ALA A 112 0.87 -12.43 19.71
N HIS A 113 -0.35 -12.28 19.22
CA HIS A 113 -1.44 -11.63 19.93
C HIS A 113 -2.59 -12.60 20.14
N PHE A 114 -2.84 -12.90 21.42
CA PHE A 114 -3.91 -13.78 21.87
C PHE A 114 -5.14 -12.96 22.30
N VAL A 115 -6.28 -13.25 21.68
CA VAL A 115 -7.58 -12.65 22.01
C VAL A 115 -8.45 -13.70 22.65
N GLU A 116 -8.93 -13.46 23.86
CA GLU A 116 -9.78 -14.43 24.56
C GLU A 116 -11.09 -14.66 23.78
N LYS A 117 -11.39 -15.92 23.49
CA LYS A 117 -12.68 -16.32 22.96
C LYS A 117 -13.68 -16.22 24.09
N ARG A 118 -14.45 -15.12 24.15
CA ARG A 118 -15.51 -14.95 25.16
C ARG A 118 -16.44 -16.17 25.16
N ARG A 119 -16.29 -17.05 26.15
CA ARG A 119 -17.17 -18.21 26.38
C ARG A 119 -18.59 -17.69 26.65
N GLY A 120 -19.47 -17.75 25.65
CA GLY A 120 -20.91 -17.57 25.86
C GLY A 120 -21.52 -16.19 25.60
N LEU A 121 -20.81 -15.22 24.99
CA LEU A 121 -21.38 -13.89 24.67
C LEU A 121 -21.32 -13.51 23.19
N LEU A 122 -21.41 -14.49 22.28
CA LEU A 122 -22.00 -14.24 20.96
C LEU A 122 -23.53 -14.23 21.05
N LYS A 123 -24.10 -13.52 22.03
CA LYS A 123 -25.38 -12.86 21.75
C LYS A 123 -25.02 -11.83 20.70
N ARG A 124 -25.26 -12.15 19.42
CA ARG A 124 -25.37 -11.12 18.37
C ARG A 124 -26.11 -9.96 19.03
N ALA A 125 -25.43 -8.85 19.29
CA ALA A 125 -26.11 -7.67 19.76
C ALA A 125 -27.28 -7.48 18.78
N PRO A 126 -28.54 -7.47 19.24
CA PRO A 126 -29.65 -7.21 18.33
C PRO A 126 -29.26 -5.95 17.58
N GLN A 127 -29.11 -6.05 16.26
CA GLN A 127 -28.81 -4.91 15.42
C GLN A 127 -29.77 -3.82 15.85
N SER A 128 -29.25 -2.75 16.44
CA SER A 128 -30.12 -1.71 16.98
C SER A 128 -31.04 -1.27 15.84
N PRO A 129 -32.34 -1.02 16.09
CA PRO A 129 -33.27 -0.56 15.06
C PRO A 129 -32.73 0.66 14.28
N ILE A 130 -31.88 1.44 14.95
CA ILE A 130 -31.14 2.59 14.41
C ILE A 130 -30.24 2.19 13.23
N SER A 131 -29.58 1.03 13.26
CA SER A 131 -28.68 0.59 12.18
C SER A 131 -29.43 0.23 10.88
N ARG A 132 -30.66 -0.30 10.96
CA ARG A 132 -31.48 -0.59 9.77
C ARG A 132 -32.04 0.70 9.14
N ALA A 133 -32.45 1.66 9.97
CA ALA A 133 -32.92 2.96 9.49
C ALA A 133 -31.79 3.77 8.86
N GLN A 134 -30.60 3.78 9.47
CA GLN A 134 -29.40 4.43 8.90
C GLN A 134 -28.92 3.77 7.62
N LYS A 135 -29.00 2.43 7.53
CA LYS A 135 -28.66 1.71 6.30
C LYS A 135 -29.62 2.04 5.16
N ARG A 136 -30.94 2.00 5.41
CA ARG A 136 -31.95 2.41 4.41
C ARG A 136 -31.81 3.87 3.99
N ARG A 137 -31.45 4.75 4.92
CA ARG A 137 -31.24 6.17 4.60
C ARG A 137 -30.02 6.37 3.71
N ARG A 138 -28.92 5.64 3.95
CA ARG A 138 -27.75 5.65 3.06
C ARG A 138 -28.05 5.06 1.68
N GLU A 139 -28.78 3.94 1.62
CA GLU A 139 -29.20 3.34 0.35
C GLU A 139 -30.07 4.31 -0.47
N ASN A 140 -31.03 5.00 0.17
CA ASN A 140 -31.86 6.02 -0.49
C ASN A 140 -31.08 7.28 -0.89
N GLU A 141 -30.10 7.73 -0.09
CA GLU A 141 -29.24 8.89 -0.42
C GLU A 141 -28.30 8.57 -1.59
N GLU A 142 -27.82 7.33 -1.69
CA GLU A 142 -26.97 6.85 -2.79
C GLU A 142 -27.74 6.73 -4.10
N GLU A 143 -28.98 6.21 -4.05
CA GLU A 143 -29.88 6.15 -5.22
C GLU A 143 -30.24 7.56 -5.72
N ALA A 144 -30.52 8.50 -4.81
CA ALA A 144 -30.81 9.89 -5.17
C ALA A 144 -29.60 10.62 -5.79
N MET A 145 -28.37 10.36 -5.32
CA MET A 145 -27.16 10.93 -5.94
C MET A 145 -26.86 10.31 -7.31
N SER A 146 -27.16 9.02 -7.50
CA SER A 146 -27.01 8.34 -8.80
C SER A 146 -27.95 8.93 -9.86
N ASP A 147 -29.22 9.20 -9.51
CA ASP A 147 -30.20 9.79 -10.43
C ASP A 147 -29.85 11.22 -10.87
N LEU A 148 -29.30 12.02 -9.95
CA LEU A 148 -28.80 13.37 -10.26
C LEU A 148 -27.59 13.32 -11.20
N ALA A 149 -26.64 12.41 -10.96
CA ALA A 149 -25.47 12.24 -11.83
C ALA A 149 -25.85 11.78 -13.25
N MET A 150 -26.88 10.94 -13.39
CA MET A 150 -27.35 10.48 -14.71
C MET A 150 -28.02 11.60 -15.52
N ARG A 151 -28.70 12.55 -14.88
CA ARG A 151 -29.32 13.71 -15.57
C ARG A 151 -28.29 14.71 -16.08
N ASP A 152 -27.22 14.95 -15.33
CA ASP A 152 -26.14 15.85 -15.77
C ASP A 152 -25.34 15.28 -16.95
N ILE A 153 -25.25 13.95 -17.08
CA ILE A 153 -24.60 13.29 -18.22
C ILE A 153 -25.44 13.44 -19.51
N GLN A 154 -26.78 13.42 -19.40
CA GLN A 154 -27.66 13.60 -20.58
C GLN A 154 -27.71 15.05 -21.08
N ALA A 155 -27.49 16.05 -20.23
CA ALA A 155 -27.50 17.46 -20.63
C ALA A 155 -26.26 17.89 -21.45
N VAL A 156 -25.16 17.13 -21.38
CA VAL A 156 -23.90 17.44 -22.10
C VAL A 156 -23.85 16.79 -23.49
N ALA A 157 -24.81 15.91 -23.82
CA ALA A 157 -24.79 15.14 -25.08
C ALA A 157 -25.31 15.90 -26.32
N THR A 158 -25.66 17.19 -26.20
CA THR A 158 -26.22 17.99 -27.31
C THR A 158 -25.35 19.17 -27.78
N GLU A 159 -24.13 19.34 -27.27
CA GLU A 159 -23.20 20.32 -27.86
C GLU A 159 -22.49 19.72 -29.08
N GLU A 160 -22.64 20.39 -30.22
CA GLU A 160 -22.05 20.05 -31.52
C GLU A 160 -20.56 19.69 -31.39
N ALA A 161 -20.22 18.48 -31.82
CA ALA A 161 -18.85 17.99 -31.89
C ALA A 161 -18.02 18.90 -32.81
N LEU A 162 -17.20 19.76 -32.22
CA LEU A 162 -16.15 20.46 -32.93
C LEU A 162 -15.22 19.43 -33.60
N PRO A 163 -14.77 19.67 -34.84
CA PRO A 163 -13.91 18.74 -35.56
C PRO A 163 -12.60 18.55 -34.80
N VAL A 164 -12.40 17.34 -34.26
CA VAL A 164 -11.15 16.91 -33.65
C VAL A 164 -10.15 16.75 -34.79
N ALA A 165 -9.30 17.75 -35.00
CA ALA A 165 -8.15 17.61 -35.87
C ALA A 165 -7.25 16.49 -35.32
N GLU A 166 -7.00 15.45 -36.11
CA GLU A 166 -6.02 14.41 -35.83
C GLU A 166 -4.63 15.06 -35.73
N ILE A 167 -4.19 15.37 -34.51
CA ILE A 167 -2.82 15.81 -34.26
C ILE A 167 -1.95 14.56 -34.26
N ASP A 168 -1.45 14.21 -35.45
CA ASP A 168 -0.51 13.13 -35.67
C ASP A 168 0.89 13.58 -35.21
N MET A 169 1.11 13.57 -33.89
CA MET A 169 2.41 13.88 -33.31
C MET A 169 3.30 12.61 -33.34
N PRO A 170 4.44 12.63 -34.05
CA PRO A 170 5.32 11.47 -34.11
C PRO A 170 5.94 11.21 -32.74
N VAL A 171 5.57 10.07 -32.14
CA VAL A 171 6.09 9.53 -30.87
C VAL A 171 7.62 9.29 -30.90
N SER A 172 8.28 9.45 -32.06
CA SER A 172 9.67 9.04 -32.29
C SER A 172 10.76 9.93 -31.65
N GLN A 173 10.44 11.12 -31.13
CA GLN A 173 11.46 12.07 -30.64
C GLN A 173 11.68 12.10 -29.12
N TRP A 174 10.90 11.38 -28.32
CA TRP A 174 11.16 11.28 -26.87
C TRP A 174 12.13 10.14 -26.55
N LYS A 175 13.44 10.43 -26.50
CA LYS A 175 14.44 9.49 -25.97
C LYS A 175 15.48 10.19 -25.07
N PRO A 176 15.21 10.35 -23.76
CA PRO A 176 16.32 10.38 -22.82
C PRO A 176 16.95 8.98 -22.76
N ALA A 177 18.26 8.89 -22.94
CA ALA A 177 19.04 7.67 -22.74
C ALA A 177 19.02 7.30 -21.25
N ALA A 178 17.96 6.63 -20.82
CA ALA A 178 17.80 6.23 -19.44
C ALA A 178 18.72 5.03 -19.13
N PRO A 179 19.37 5.00 -17.96
CA PRO A 179 20.06 3.80 -17.50
C PRO A 179 19.08 2.62 -17.47
N VAL A 180 19.55 1.47 -17.97
CA VAL A 180 18.79 0.22 -17.95
C VAL A 180 18.82 -0.33 -16.54
N TYR A 181 17.67 -0.37 -15.88
CA TYR A 181 17.53 -0.97 -14.57
C TYR A 181 17.09 -2.43 -14.69
N PRO A 182 17.63 -3.36 -13.88
CA PRO A 182 17.27 -4.78 -13.94
C PRO A 182 15.76 -5.04 -13.76
N HIS A 183 15.07 -4.18 -13.01
CA HIS A 183 13.63 -4.27 -12.75
C HIS A 183 12.79 -3.32 -13.60
N GLY A 184 13.40 -2.57 -14.53
CA GLY A 184 12.74 -1.62 -15.41
C GLY A 184 12.43 -0.25 -14.79
N TYR A 185 12.87 0.03 -13.55
CA TYR A 185 12.75 1.33 -12.89
C TYR A 185 13.91 1.57 -11.89
N PRO A 186 14.27 2.83 -11.61
CA PRO A 186 15.31 3.16 -10.62
C PRO A 186 14.94 2.64 -9.24
N PRO A 187 15.91 2.20 -8.41
CA PRO A 187 15.63 1.81 -7.04
C PRO A 187 15.10 3.01 -6.25
N LEU A 188 14.24 2.72 -5.27
CA LEU A 188 13.75 3.72 -4.34
C LEU A 188 14.95 4.30 -3.55
N PRO A 189 15.03 5.62 -3.33
CA PRO A 189 16.08 6.22 -2.52
C PRO A 189 16.19 5.55 -1.14
N ARG A 190 17.42 5.40 -0.61
CA ARG A 190 17.65 4.70 0.67
C ARG A 190 16.90 5.33 1.85
N ASP A 191 16.67 6.63 1.79
CA ASP A 191 15.95 7.41 2.80
C ASP A 191 14.44 7.45 2.55
N ALA A 192 13.93 6.91 1.44
CA ALA A 192 12.50 6.79 1.19
C ALA A 192 11.96 5.53 1.90
N THR A 193 11.82 5.65 3.22
CA THR A 193 11.20 4.63 4.08
C THR A 193 9.71 4.91 4.27
N TYR A 194 8.94 3.93 4.74
CA TYR A 194 7.53 4.13 5.07
C TYR A 194 7.33 5.19 6.18
N VAL A 195 8.22 5.23 7.17
CA VAL A 195 8.19 6.23 8.24
C VAL A 195 8.39 7.63 7.67
N ASN A 196 9.42 7.81 6.82
CA ASN A 196 9.67 9.10 6.19
C ASN A 196 8.50 9.50 5.26
N TRP A 197 7.88 8.54 4.59
CA TRP A 197 6.68 8.81 3.79
C TRP A 197 5.53 9.32 4.64
N LEU A 198 5.28 8.75 5.81
CA LEU A 198 4.24 9.22 6.73
C LEU A 198 4.54 10.64 7.23
N THR A 199 5.79 10.91 7.61
CA THR A 199 6.24 12.24 8.04
C THR A 199 6.09 13.27 6.92
N ASP A 200 6.53 12.95 5.70
CA ASP A 200 6.42 13.83 4.54
C ASP A 200 4.95 14.06 4.16
N PHE A 201 4.13 13.01 4.19
CA PHE A 201 2.70 13.09 3.89
C PHE A 201 1.94 13.98 4.89
N ASP A 202 2.18 13.81 6.19
CA ASP A 202 1.58 14.64 7.23
C ASP A 202 2.03 16.10 7.10
N SER A 203 3.34 16.33 6.92
CA SER A 203 3.90 17.66 6.71
C SER A 203 3.28 18.35 5.50
N TRP A 204 3.15 17.68 4.36
CA TRP A 204 2.61 18.28 3.14
C TRP A 204 1.09 18.35 3.09
N THR A 205 0.39 17.64 3.99
CA THR A 205 -1.04 17.85 4.21
C THR A 205 -1.28 19.12 5.03
N LYS A 206 -0.33 19.52 5.88
CA LYS A 206 -0.41 20.71 6.75
C LYS A 206 0.18 21.97 6.11
N ASN A 207 1.15 21.82 5.21
CA ASN A 207 1.87 22.94 4.61
C ASN A 207 1.61 23.04 3.11
N ASN A 208 1.42 24.27 2.61
CA ASN A 208 1.30 24.53 1.18
C ASN A 208 2.62 24.21 0.44
N ALA A 209 2.57 24.12 -0.88
CA ALA A 209 3.78 24.07 -1.70
C ALA A 209 4.45 25.45 -1.74
N ALA A 210 5.76 25.47 -2.06
CA ALA A 210 6.52 26.71 -2.12
C ALA A 210 5.99 27.66 -3.22
N PRO A 211 6.05 28.98 -3.05
CA PRO A 211 5.68 29.92 -4.11
C PRO A 211 6.38 29.58 -5.43
N GLY A 212 5.60 29.48 -6.52
CA GLY A 212 6.10 29.11 -7.85
C GLY A 212 6.05 27.62 -8.18
N ASP A 213 5.77 26.73 -7.22
CA ASP A 213 5.48 25.33 -7.57
C ASP A 213 4.12 25.23 -8.30
N PRO A 214 4.01 24.48 -9.42
CA PRO A 214 2.75 24.27 -10.12
C PRO A 214 1.60 23.70 -9.28
N ILE A 215 1.90 23.12 -8.11
CA ILE A 215 0.92 22.52 -7.20
C ILE A 215 0.57 23.47 -6.02
N THR A 216 1.06 24.72 -6.04
CA THR A 216 0.76 25.71 -4.99
C THR A 216 -0.65 26.27 -5.16
N ASP A 217 -1.39 26.35 -4.06
CA ASP A 217 -2.77 26.84 -4.04
C ASP A 217 -2.89 28.06 -3.11
N THR A 218 -3.34 29.21 -3.62
CA THR A 218 -3.46 30.45 -2.81
C THR A 218 -4.54 30.35 -1.72
N GLY A 219 -5.49 29.42 -1.85
CA GLY A 219 -6.53 29.14 -0.87
C GLY A 219 -6.20 27.98 0.08
N PHE A 220 -4.93 27.57 0.18
CA PHE A 220 -4.54 26.36 0.90
C PHE A 220 -5.03 26.33 2.35
N GLU A 221 -4.91 27.44 3.08
CA GLU A 221 -5.28 27.48 4.50
C GLU A 221 -6.78 27.66 4.73
N THR A 222 -7.47 28.38 3.84
CA THR A 222 -8.80 28.93 4.10
C THR A 222 -9.92 28.26 3.32
N ARG A 223 -9.64 27.70 2.14
CA ARG A 223 -10.69 27.31 1.17
C ARG A 223 -10.67 25.83 0.80
N ILE A 224 -9.52 25.19 0.81
CA ILE A 224 -9.43 23.80 0.32
C ILE A 224 -9.83 22.78 1.37
N SER A 225 -10.52 21.73 0.93
CA SER A 225 -10.92 20.62 1.78
C SER A 225 -9.72 19.78 2.22
N VAL A 226 -9.87 19.05 3.33
CA VAL A 226 -8.85 18.08 3.80
C VAL A 226 -8.55 17.03 2.74
N ALA A 227 -9.57 16.57 2.01
CA ALA A 227 -9.40 15.62 0.91
C ALA A 227 -8.52 16.19 -0.21
N TYR A 228 -8.72 17.46 -0.57
CA TYR A 228 -7.89 18.14 -1.56
C TYR A 228 -6.45 18.34 -1.07
N ARG A 229 -6.24 18.74 0.19
CA ARG A 229 -4.89 18.82 0.80
C ARG A 229 -4.13 17.50 0.71
N ARG A 230 -4.81 16.38 0.98
CA ARG A 230 -4.23 15.04 0.83
C ARG A 230 -3.88 14.72 -0.62
N ALA A 231 -4.70 15.13 -1.57
CA ALA A 231 -4.40 14.96 -3.00
C ALA A 231 -3.15 15.76 -3.42
N LEU A 232 -3.01 17.01 -2.96
CA LEU A 232 -1.81 17.84 -3.16
C LEU A 232 -0.58 17.20 -2.50
N ALA A 233 -0.69 16.71 -1.27
CA ALA A 233 0.40 16.02 -0.58
C ALA A 233 0.91 14.81 -1.37
N HIS A 234 0.01 13.96 -1.87
CA HIS A 234 0.39 12.84 -2.73
C HIS A 234 1.03 13.29 -4.06
N ALA A 235 0.52 14.35 -4.69
CA ALA A 235 1.13 14.90 -5.91
C ALA A 235 2.60 15.31 -5.66
N ARG A 236 2.87 15.95 -4.52
CA ARG A 236 4.23 16.33 -4.09
C ARG A 236 5.11 15.09 -3.84
N LEU A 237 4.57 14.02 -3.25
CA LEU A 237 5.32 12.76 -2.98
C LEU A 237 5.77 12.10 -4.28
N ILE A 238 4.88 12.06 -5.27
CA ILE A 238 5.18 11.52 -6.59
C ILE A 238 6.18 12.41 -7.35
N LYS A 239 6.07 13.73 -7.22
CA LYS A 239 7.01 14.67 -7.87
C LYS A 239 8.42 14.57 -7.26
N GLY A 240 8.51 14.32 -5.96
CA GLY A 240 9.74 14.14 -5.21
C GLY A 240 10.29 12.70 -5.25
N LYS A 241 10.82 12.27 -4.10
CA LYS A 241 11.62 11.04 -3.97
C LYS A 241 10.82 9.73 -4.02
N TYR A 242 9.49 9.78 -3.93
CA TYR A 242 8.65 8.58 -3.91
C TYR A 242 8.05 8.22 -5.28
N GLY A 243 8.23 9.08 -6.29
CA GLY A 243 7.76 8.79 -7.64
C GLY A 243 8.88 8.59 -8.64
N ILE A 244 8.51 7.92 -9.74
CA ILE A 244 9.35 7.66 -10.90
C ILE A 244 8.66 8.20 -12.15
N VAL A 245 9.44 8.39 -13.22
CA VAL A 245 8.86 8.68 -14.53
C VAL A 245 7.98 7.51 -14.95
N ALA A 246 6.77 7.82 -15.41
CA ALA A 246 5.83 6.84 -15.92
C ALA A 246 6.36 6.26 -17.24
N GLY A 247 6.51 4.93 -17.33
CA GLY A 247 6.81 4.27 -18.60
C GLY A 247 5.73 4.53 -19.65
N LYS A 248 4.47 4.68 -19.24
CA LYS A 248 3.37 5.17 -20.07
C LYS A 248 2.86 6.50 -19.51
N PRO A 249 3.17 7.65 -20.13
CA PRO A 249 2.63 8.93 -19.68
C PRO A 249 1.12 9.01 -19.94
N CYS A 250 0.39 9.79 -19.13
CA CYS A 250 -1.00 10.10 -19.47
C CYS A 250 -1.08 11.09 -20.63
N ILE A 251 -2.21 11.08 -21.35
CA ILE A 251 -2.49 11.95 -22.51
C ILE A 251 -2.23 13.42 -22.15
N HIS A 252 -2.75 13.87 -21.00
CA HIS A 252 -2.57 15.26 -20.56
C HIS A 252 -1.10 15.65 -20.40
N CYS A 253 -0.30 14.82 -19.71
CA CYS A 253 1.12 15.13 -19.53
C CYS A 253 1.88 15.08 -20.85
N ALA A 254 1.55 14.13 -21.74
CA ALA A 254 2.16 14.04 -23.05
C ALA A 254 1.87 15.28 -23.92
N GLN A 255 0.62 15.71 -24.01
CA GLN A 255 0.21 16.90 -24.76
C GLN A 255 0.81 18.20 -24.19
N ALA A 256 0.90 18.29 -22.86
CA ALA A 256 1.48 19.45 -22.19
C ALA A 256 3.03 19.46 -22.17
N GLY A 257 3.68 18.43 -22.73
CA GLY A 257 5.14 18.28 -22.67
C GLY A 257 5.69 18.13 -21.24
N LEU A 258 4.86 17.66 -20.30
CA LEU A 258 5.22 17.49 -18.89
C LEU A 258 5.77 16.08 -18.64
N VAL A 259 6.76 16.00 -17.75
CA VAL A 259 7.28 14.70 -17.28
C VAL A 259 6.24 14.03 -16.38
N CYS A 260 5.52 13.05 -16.93
CA CYS A 260 4.53 12.28 -16.19
C CYS A 260 5.22 11.42 -15.14
N ARG A 261 4.90 11.62 -13.85
CA ARG A 261 5.44 10.82 -12.74
C ARG A 261 4.33 10.06 -12.02
N VAL A 262 4.61 8.84 -11.62
CA VAL A 262 3.74 7.96 -10.81
C VAL A 262 4.50 7.45 -9.60
N TYR A 263 3.80 6.91 -8.59
CA TYR A 263 4.47 6.30 -7.45
C TYR A 263 5.42 5.19 -7.87
N HIS A 264 6.54 5.10 -7.18
CA HIS A 264 7.48 3.99 -7.32
C HIS A 264 6.80 2.68 -6.88
N PRO A 265 6.82 1.60 -7.68
CA PRO A 265 6.06 0.39 -7.41
C PRO A 265 6.49 -0.33 -6.11
N GLY A 266 7.75 -0.16 -5.69
CA GLY A 266 8.26 -0.68 -4.41
C GLY A 266 7.57 -0.13 -3.16
N ILE A 267 6.85 0.99 -3.26
CA ILE A 267 6.05 1.51 -2.14
C ILE A 267 4.62 0.94 -2.13
N GLY A 268 4.23 0.14 -3.13
CA GLY A 268 2.92 -0.51 -3.24
C GLY A 268 2.57 -1.42 -2.04
N LEU A 269 3.59 -1.83 -1.27
CA LEU A 269 3.45 -2.63 -0.05
C LEU A 269 3.17 -1.77 1.20
N TRP A 270 3.30 -0.45 1.11
CA TRP A 270 3.10 0.45 2.24
C TRP A 270 1.61 0.67 2.49
N ASN A 271 1.21 0.65 3.76
CA ASN A 271 -0.17 0.91 4.15
C ASN A 271 -0.46 2.42 4.13
N MET A 272 -0.82 2.93 2.96
CA MET A 272 -1.20 4.32 2.77
C MET A 272 -2.71 4.44 3.05
N THR A 273 -3.06 4.65 4.32
CA THR A 273 -4.36 4.49 4.98
C THR A 273 -5.59 5.24 4.41
N ALA A 274 -5.51 5.88 3.25
CA ALA A 274 -6.68 6.44 2.59
C ALA A 274 -7.06 5.57 1.41
N ASP A 275 -8.16 4.82 1.56
CA ASP A 275 -8.99 4.33 0.46
C ASP A 275 -8.28 3.44 -0.60
N PRO A 276 -8.53 2.11 -0.60
CA PRO A 276 -7.89 1.18 -1.55
C PRO A 276 -8.09 1.54 -3.03
N GLU A 277 -9.09 2.36 -3.37
CA GLU A 277 -9.29 2.82 -4.75
C GLU A 277 -8.35 3.96 -5.15
N ASN A 278 -7.81 4.70 -4.18
CA ASN A 278 -6.97 5.90 -4.38
C ASN A 278 -5.47 5.65 -4.23
N GLN A 279 -5.07 4.42 -3.87
CA GLN A 279 -3.75 4.15 -3.32
C GLN A 279 -2.61 4.14 -4.35
N PHE A 280 -2.79 3.61 -5.56
CA PHE A 280 -1.65 3.48 -6.48
C PHE A 280 -2.03 3.53 -7.97
N GLY A 281 -1.14 4.11 -8.78
CA GLY A 281 -1.14 3.96 -10.24
C GLY A 281 -2.26 4.66 -11.02
N ARG A 282 -3.40 5.02 -10.40
CA ARG A 282 -4.52 5.62 -11.15
C ARG A 282 -4.34 7.06 -11.58
N ARG A 283 -3.42 7.80 -10.96
CA ARG A 283 -3.17 9.22 -11.29
C ARG A 283 -1.70 9.55 -11.10
N CYS A 284 -1.15 10.25 -12.09
CA CYS A 284 0.17 10.87 -12.01
C CYS A 284 0.15 12.08 -11.06
N ALA A 285 1.33 12.64 -10.76
CA ALA A 285 1.47 13.82 -9.90
C ALA A 285 0.54 14.98 -10.33
N TYR A 286 0.49 15.31 -11.62
CA TYR A 286 -0.26 16.47 -12.12
C TYR A 286 -1.76 16.25 -12.18
N CYS A 287 -2.22 15.05 -12.53
CA CYS A 287 -3.66 14.77 -12.63
C CYS A 287 -4.29 14.44 -11.26
N ARG A 288 -3.50 14.19 -10.21
CA ARG A 288 -4.01 13.75 -8.92
C ARG A 288 -4.88 14.78 -8.19
N PRO A 289 -4.54 16.09 -8.15
CA PRO A 289 -5.41 17.09 -7.53
C PRO A 289 -6.70 17.35 -8.32
N GLY A 290 -6.92 16.73 -9.48
CA GLY A 290 -8.11 16.99 -10.29
C GLY A 290 -8.08 18.35 -11.00
N ILE A 291 -6.88 18.88 -11.25
CA ILE A 291 -6.68 20.12 -12.02
C ILE A 291 -7.35 20.03 -13.40
N HIS A 292 -7.45 18.81 -13.95
CA HIS A 292 -8.14 18.56 -15.20
C HIS A 292 -9.57 18.09 -14.90
N LYS A 293 -10.55 18.91 -15.32
CA LYS A 293 -11.99 18.68 -15.10
C LYS A 293 -12.49 17.38 -15.73
N SER A 294 -11.79 16.86 -16.74
CA SER A 294 -12.06 15.53 -17.25
C SER A 294 -11.50 14.50 -16.27
N ASN A 295 -12.38 13.98 -15.40
CA ASN A 295 -12.14 12.74 -14.66
C ASN A 295 -11.90 11.53 -15.59
N ALA A 296 -11.90 11.72 -16.91
CA ALA A 296 -11.50 10.77 -17.94
C ALA A 296 -10.02 10.39 -17.80
N ALA A 297 -9.80 9.52 -16.81
CA ALA A 297 -8.74 8.57 -16.55
C ALA A 297 -7.32 9.04 -16.91
N CYS A 298 -6.60 9.56 -15.92
CA CYS A 298 -5.14 9.55 -15.99
C CYS A 298 -4.64 8.09 -16.08
N LEU A 299 -4.38 7.61 -17.30
CA LEU A 299 -3.86 6.24 -17.54
C LEU A 299 -2.33 6.17 -17.43
N ALA A 300 -1.75 7.00 -16.56
CA ALA A 300 -0.31 6.98 -16.34
C ALA A 300 0.09 5.65 -15.68
N HIS A 301 1.16 5.02 -16.17
CA HIS A 301 1.59 3.72 -15.68
C HIS A 301 3.12 3.64 -15.59
N TRP A 302 3.64 2.90 -14.61
CA TRP A 302 5.10 2.76 -14.47
C TRP A 302 5.71 1.88 -15.57
N LYS A 303 4.97 0.91 -16.11
CA LYS A 303 5.37 0.11 -17.28
C LYS A 303 4.94 0.77 -18.60
N ALA A 304 5.78 0.67 -19.63
CA ALA A 304 5.53 1.22 -20.97
C ALA A 304 4.32 0.59 -21.68
N GLU A 305 4.18 -0.74 -21.60
CA GLU A 305 3.05 -1.48 -22.19
C GLU A 305 1.71 -1.15 -21.52
N GLY A 306 1.74 -0.45 -20.38
CA GLY A 306 0.60 -0.34 -19.49
C GLY A 306 0.42 -1.61 -18.66
N GLY A 307 -0.83 -1.93 -18.33
CA GLY A 307 -1.22 -3.03 -17.47
C GLY A 307 -2.37 -2.63 -16.56
N ASP A 308 -2.79 -3.56 -15.70
CA ASP A 308 -3.69 -3.24 -14.60
C ASP A 308 -2.99 -2.19 -13.72
N SER A 309 -3.32 -0.90 -13.95
CA SER A 309 -2.82 0.25 -13.16
C SER A 309 -3.16 0.15 -11.69
N HIS A 310 -4.11 -0.73 -11.42
CA HIS A 310 -4.45 -1.15 -10.11
C HIS A 310 -3.39 -2.12 -9.60
N PHE A 311 -2.70 -1.69 -8.55
CA PHE A 311 -2.49 -2.58 -7.42
C PHE A 311 -3.86 -2.95 -6.83
N VAL A 312 -4.78 -3.52 -7.63
CA VAL A 312 -5.95 -4.21 -7.09
C VAL A 312 -5.27 -5.31 -6.31
N ARG A 313 -5.34 -5.24 -4.98
CA ARG A 313 -5.44 -6.45 -4.18
C ARG A 313 -6.51 -7.25 -4.88
N ARG A 314 -6.16 -8.15 -5.81
CA ARG A 314 -7.14 -9.08 -6.35
C ARG A 314 -7.65 -9.75 -5.09
N ALA A 315 -8.87 -9.42 -4.69
CA ALA A 315 -9.65 -10.33 -3.90
C ALA A 315 -9.76 -11.52 -4.85
N TRP A 316 -8.80 -12.44 -4.73
CA TRP A 316 -8.81 -13.65 -5.52
C TRP A 316 -10.06 -14.36 -5.03
N SER A 317 -11.12 -14.32 -5.84
CA SER A 317 -12.28 -15.16 -5.67
C SER A 317 -11.75 -16.58 -5.61
N THR A 318 -11.87 -17.21 -4.44
CA THR A 318 -11.57 -18.61 -4.22
C THR A 318 -12.34 -19.41 -5.26
N SER A 319 -11.61 -19.97 -6.22
CA SER A 319 -12.06 -21.07 -7.07
C SER A 319 -11.59 -22.35 -6.42
#